data_AF-A0A9P5U5S1-F1
#
_entry.id   AF-A0A9P5U5S1-F1
#
_cell.length_a   1.000
_cell.length_b   1.000
_cell.length_c   1.000
_cell.angle_alpha   90.00
_cell.angle_beta   90.00
_cell.angle_gamma   90.00
#
_symmetry.space_group_name_H-M   'P 1'
#
loop_
_entity.id
_entity.type
_entity.pdbx_description
1 polymer ?
#
loop_
_entity_poly.entity_id
_entity_poly.type
_entity_poly.pdbx_seq_one_letter_code
_entity_poly.pdbx_strand_id
1 'polypeptide(L)'
;IPGRDADGKIVAYHQMTRLLERLVVPQNLTLKVGAQVMLVKNLEQGSLVNGSVGTVESFITSREARKTGISVGRIDSGHNQSSKDDGENESDASKGRVWPVVRFTNGRTILCIPLEFSVNSPSGIMEARRDQVRPCRMYAHCAACLRVSFIACL
;
A
#
# COMPACT_ATOMS: atom_id res chain seq x y z
N ILE A 1 4.67 13.93 -2.13
CA ILE A 1 4.60 14.94 -3.19
C ILE A 1 3.61 16.01 -2.73
N PRO A 2 4.05 17.27 -2.59
CA PRO A 2 3.18 18.36 -2.14
C PRO A 2 2.16 18.71 -3.21
N GLY A 3 0.92 18.95 -2.78
CA GLY A 3 -0.18 19.41 -3.62
C GLY A 3 -0.43 20.91 -3.46
N ARG A 4 -1.69 21.34 -3.60
CA ARG A 4 -2.11 22.73 -3.43
C ARG A 4 -3.11 22.88 -2.27
N ASP A 5 -3.07 24.00 -1.58
CA ASP A 5 -4.06 24.38 -0.58
C ASP A 5 -5.31 25.03 -1.22
N ALA A 6 -6.26 25.45 -0.38
CA ALA A 6 -7.50 26.09 -0.81
C ALA A 6 -7.29 27.43 -1.55
N ASP A 7 -6.17 28.11 -1.30
CA ASP A 7 -5.79 29.36 -1.97
C ASP A 7 -5.01 29.11 -3.27
N GLY A 8 -4.82 27.84 -3.65
CA GLY A 8 -4.07 27.42 -4.84
C GLY A 8 -2.55 27.50 -4.68
N LYS A 9 -2.04 27.77 -3.47
CA LYS A 9 -0.60 27.81 -3.19
C LYS A 9 -0.06 26.39 -2.97
N ILE A 10 1.22 26.21 -3.26
CA ILE A 10 1.89 24.92 -3.04
C ILE A 10 2.01 24.67 -1.53
N VAL A 11 1.56 23.50 -1.09
CA VAL A 11 1.67 23.09 0.31
C VAL A 11 3.15 22.94 0.69
N ALA A 12 3.56 23.62 1.76
CA ALA A 12 4.94 23.54 2.26
C ALA A 12 5.30 22.11 2.69
N TYR A 13 6.57 21.71 2.53
CA TYR A 13 7.00 20.35 2.81
C TYR A 13 6.67 19.88 4.24
N HIS A 14 6.91 20.72 5.24
CA HIS A 14 6.61 20.38 6.65
C HIS A 14 5.10 20.14 6.87
N GLN A 15 4.24 20.91 6.20
CA GLN A 15 2.79 20.79 6.29
C GLN A 15 2.32 19.53 5.56
N MET A 16 2.89 19.23 4.39
CA MET A 16 2.67 17.97 3.67
C MET A 16 3.01 16.77 4.57
N THR A 17 4.15 16.78 5.26
CA THR A 17 4.54 15.69 6.16
C THR A 17 3.50 15.50 7.26
N ARG A 18 3.06 16.58 7.92
CA ARG A 18 2.01 16.51 8.95
C ARG A 18 0.66 16.02 8.42
N LEU A 19 0.31 16.36 7.19
CA LEU A 19 -0.91 15.85 6.53
C LEU A 19 -0.80 14.35 6.27
N LEU A 20 0.36 13.88 5.79
CA LEU A 20 0.61 12.47 5.50
C LEU A 20 0.80 11.62 6.76
N GLU A 21 1.24 12.20 7.88
CA GLU A 21 1.31 11.52 9.20
C GLU A 21 -0.06 11.12 9.74
N ARG A 22 -1.13 11.83 9.34
CA ARG A 22 -2.51 11.49 9.71
C ARG A 22 -3.04 10.25 8.98
N LEU A 23 -2.32 9.76 7.96
CA LEU A 23 -2.72 8.54 7.28
C LEU A 23 -2.60 7.35 8.24
N VAL A 24 -3.54 6.42 8.13
CA VAL A 24 -3.55 5.15 8.91
C VAL A 24 -2.28 4.32 8.69
N VAL A 25 -1.54 4.62 7.62
CA VAL A 25 -0.35 3.91 7.17
C VAL A 25 0.91 4.66 7.61
N PRO A 26 1.82 4.02 8.38
CA PRO A 26 3.09 4.64 8.78
C PRO A 26 3.96 4.89 7.55
N GLN A 27 4.85 5.88 7.59
CA GLN A 27 5.76 6.17 6.48
C GLN A 27 6.71 5.02 6.15
N ASN A 28 7.22 4.35 7.19
CA ASN A 28 8.08 3.18 7.06
C ASN A 28 7.33 1.95 7.56
N LEU A 29 7.35 0.88 6.78
CA LEU A 29 6.72 -0.39 7.13
C LEU A 29 7.71 -1.53 6.93
N THR A 30 8.05 -2.20 8.03
CA THR A 30 8.86 -3.42 8.00
C THR A 30 7.93 -4.62 8.08
N LEU A 31 8.03 -5.52 7.10
CA LEU A 31 7.26 -6.77 7.04
C LEU A 31 8.19 -7.97 7.10
N LYS A 32 7.68 -9.09 7.60
CA LYS A 32 8.35 -10.39 7.57
C LYS A 32 7.36 -11.48 7.17
N VAL A 33 7.88 -12.60 6.66
CA VAL A 33 7.08 -13.80 6.45
C VAL A 33 6.43 -14.24 7.77
N GLY A 34 5.17 -14.64 7.71
CA GLY A 34 4.34 -14.99 8.87
C GLY A 34 3.71 -13.79 9.58
N ALA A 35 4.01 -12.56 9.19
CA ALA A 35 3.36 -11.38 9.78
C ALA A 35 1.86 -11.35 9.43
N GLN A 36 1.01 -11.12 10.44
CA GLN A 36 -0.41 -10.86 10.24
C GLN A 36 -0.64 -9.40 9.89
N VAL A 37 -1.48 -9.17 8.88
CA VAL A 37 -1.70 -7.85 8.30
C VAL A 37 -3.18 -7.67 7.97
N MET A 38 -3.74 -6.45 8.04
CA MET A 38 -5.14 -6.13 7.68
C MET A 38 -5.33 -5.00 6.66
N LEU A 39 -5.94 -5.21 5.49
CA LEU A 39 -6.13 -4.17 4.45
C LEU A 39 -6.70 -2.87 5.01
N VAL A 40 -6.16 -1.74 4.56
CA VAL A 40 -6.60 -0.39 4.93
C VAL A 40 -7.35 0.32 3.79
N LYS A 41 -7.37 -0.29 2.60
CA LYS A 41 -8.04 0.22 1.40
C LYS A 41 -8.55 -0.95 0.57
N ASN A 42 -9.75 -0.82 0.03
CA ASN A 42 -10.39 -1.86 -0.77
C ASN A 42 -9.52 -2.25 -1.98
N LEU A 43 -9.37 -3.55 -2.16
CA LEU A 43 -8.63 -4.20 -3.24
C LEU A 43 -9.59 -4.56 -4.37
N GLU A 44 -10.64 -5.29 -4.02
CA GLU A 44 -11.66 -5.77 -4.93
C GLU A 44 -13.02 -5.58 -4.26
N GLN A 45 -13.99 -5.08 -5.02
CA GLN A 45 -15.30 -4.78 -4.49
C GLN A 45 -15.99 -6.06 -4.01
N GLY A 46 -16.35 -6.10 -2.72
CA GLY A 46 -17.09 -7.21 -2.10
C GLY A 46 -16.26 -8.34 -1.50
N SER A 47 -15.01 -8.59 -1.96
CA SER A 47 -14.22 -9.74 -1.49
C SER A 47 -12.99 -9.37 -0.65
N LEU A 48 -12.37 -8.22 -0.91
CA LEU A 48 -11.17 -7.73 -0.21
C LEU A 48 -11.30 -6.24 0.09
N VAL A 49 -11.76 -5.95 1.29
CA VAL A 49 -12.13 -4.61 1.74
C VAL A 49 -11.23 -4.15 2.89
N ASN A 50 -11.33 -2.88 3.26
CA ASN A 50 -10.75 -2.38 4.49
C ASN A 50 -11.20 -3.26 5.67
N GLY A 51 -10.25 -3.80 6.44
CA GLY A 51 -10.49 -4.77 7.50
C GLY A 51 -10.18 -6.22 7.13
N SER A 52 -9.99 -6.58 5.87
CA SER A 52 -9.64 -7.98 5.51
C SER A 52 -8.25 -8.35 6.02
N VAL A 53 -8.19 -9.44 6.79
CA VAL A 53 -6.96 -9.94 7.43
C VAL A 53 -6.27 -10.99 6.57
N GLY A 54 -4.95 -10.99 6.56
CA GLY A 54 -4.12 -11.99 5.89
C GLY A 54 -2.78 -12.19 6.57
N THR A 55 -2.00 -13.13 6.04
CA THR A 55 -0.64 -13.46 6.49
C THR A 55 0.33 -13.30 5.34
N VAL A 56 1.49 -12.67 5.59
CA VAL A 56 2.57 -12.56 4.60
C VAL A 56 3.21 -13.94 4.39
N GLU A 57 3.19 -14.45 3.18
CA GLU A 57 3.77 -15.76 2.84
C GLU A 57 5.18 -15.68 2.29
N SER A 58 5.44 -14.69 1.45
CA SER A 58 6.70 -14.52 0.75
C SER A 58 6.87 -13.10 0.23
N PHE A 59 8.06 -12.81 -0.29
CA PHE A 59 8.35 -11.58 -1.02
C PHE A 59 8.85 -11.98 -2.40
N ILE A 60 8.13 -11.52 -3.43
CA ILE A 60 8.46 -11.86 -4.82
C ILE A 60 8.34 -10.62 -5.71
N THR A 61 8.97 -10.66 -6.86
CA THR A 61 8.86 -9.62 -7.89
C THR A 61 7.50 -9.70 -8.62
N SER A 62 7.09 -8.59 -9.23
CA SER A 62 5.93 -8.56 -10.14
C SER A 62 6.07 -9.58 -11.27
N ARG A 63 7.31 -9.82 -11.75
CA ARG A 63 7.62 -10.81 -12.79
C ARG A 63 7.38 -12.23 -12.32
N GLU A 64 7.81 -12.57 -11.11
CA GLU A 64 7.58 -13.89 -10.53
C GLU A 64 6.10 -14.17 -10.30
N ALA A 65 5.34 -13.19 -9.79
CA ALA A 65 3.90 -13.33 -9.62
C ALA A 65 3.17 -13.67 -10.93
N ARG A 66 3.55 -13.02 -12.04
CA ARG A 66 3.01 -13.34 -13.37
C ARG A 66 3.35 -14.78 -13.80
N LYS A 67 4.56 -15.26 -13.51
CA LYS A 67 4.99 -16.63 -13.84
C LYS A 67 4.27 -17.70 -13.01
N THR A 68 3.97 -17.40 -11.75
CA THR A 68 3.32 -18.35 -10.83
C THR A 68 1.80 -18.22 -10.80
N GLY A 69 1.22 -17.28 -11.56
CA GLY A 69 -0.22 -17.04 -11.61
C GLY A 69 -0.79 -16.35 -10.37
N ILE A 70 0.05 -15.70 -9.55
CA ILE A 70 -0.41 -14.92 -8.39
C ILE A 70 -1.03 -13.60 -8.86
N SER A 71 -2.26 -13.34 -8.43
CA SER A 71 -2.96 -12.09 -8.72
C SER A 71 -2.24 -10.87 -8.15
N VAL A 72 -2.06 -9.83 -8.98
CA VAL A 72 -1.48 -8.56 -8.53
C VAL A 72 -2.60 -7.65 -8.02
N GLY A 73 -2.48 -7.18 -6.78
CA GLY A 73 -3.51 -6.40 -6.09
C GLY A 73 -3.62 -4.96 -6.57
N ARG A 74 -4.10 -4.76 -7.80
CA ARG A 74 -4.50 -3.45 -8.35
C ARG A 74 -5.90 -3.08 -7.87
N ILE A 75 -6.24 -1.80 -7.89
CA ILE A 75 -7.61 -1.34 -7.60
C ILE A 75 -8.36 -1.43 -8.92
N ASP A 76 -9.46 -2.18 -8.96
CA ASP A 76 -10.35 -2.18 -10.11
C ASP A 76 -11.09 -0.84 -10.17
N SER A 77 -10.52 0.13 -10.89
CA SER A 77 -11.18 1.38 -11.23
C SER A 77 -12.20 1.15 -12.34
N GLY A 78 -13.19 0.27 -12.15
CA GLY A 78 -14.43 0.20 -12.95
C GLY A 78 -14.29 0.16 -14.48
N HIS A 79 -13.14 -0.18 -15.05
CA HIS A 79 -12.96 -0.39 -16.48
C HIS A 79 -12.73 -1.87 -16.72
N ASN A 80 -13.76 -2.49 -17.27
CA ASN A 80 -13.78 -3.86 -17.74
C ASN A 80 -12.74 -4.02 -18.85
N GLN A 81 -11.50 -4.34 -18.47
CA GLN A 81 -10.48 -4.80 -19.40
C GLN A 81 -9.87 -6.09 -18.85
N SER A 82 -10.58 -7.16 -19.19
CA SER A 82 -9.94 -8.42 -19.56
C SER A 82 -8.61 -8.18 -20.27
N SER A 83 -7.53 -8.70 -19.68
CA SER A 83 -6.37 -9.23 -20.37
C SER A 83 -5.75 -8.35 -21.49
N LYS A 84 -4.72 -7.57 -21.14
CA LYS A 84 -3.38 -7.55 -21.79
C LYS A 84 -2.71 -6.19 -21.59
N ASP A 85 -1.40 -6.28 -21.38
CA ASP A 85 -0.41 -5.23 -21.61
C ASP A 85 -0.24 -4.17 -20.52
N ASP A 86 0.93 -3.51 -20.57
CA ASP A 86 1.68 -2.81 -19.50
C ASP A 86 2.75 -3.70 -18.84
N GLY A 87 3.55 -4.36 -19.69
CA GLY A 87 5.00 -4.30 -19.52
C GLY A 87 5.53 -2.94 -20.02
N GLU A 88 6.76 -2.58 -19.63
CA GLU A 88 7.56 -1.49 -20.25
C GLU A 88 7.48 -0.08 -19.66
N ASN A 89 7.19 0.11 -18.38
CA ASN A 89 7.63 1.33 -17.66
C ASN A 89 8.14 1.06 -16.24
N GLU A 90 8.61 -0.17 -15.96
CA GLU A 90 9.40 -0.41 -14.75
C GLU A 90 10.88 -0.19 -15.10
N SER A 91 11.44 0.93 -14.61
CA SER A 91 12.88 1.21 -14.57
C SER A 91 13.69 -0.02 -14.12
N ASP A 92 14.96 -0.13 -14.53
CA ASP A 92 15.82 -1.27 -14.12
C ASP A 92 15.88 -1.46 -12.60
N ALA A 93 15.74 -0.38 -11.82
CA ALA A 93 15.67 -0.43 -10.36
C ALA A 93 14.40 -1.12 -9.81
N SER A 94 13.27 -1.06 -10.54
CA SER A 94 12.01 -1.71 -10.14
C SER A 94 11.93 -3.20 -10.51
N LYS A 95 12.70 -3.66 -11.50
CA LYS A 95 12.66 -5.05 -11.98
C LYS A 95 13.09 -6.08 -10.91
N GLY A 96 13.96 -5.66 -10.00
CA GLY A 96 14.43 -6.48 -8.87
C GLY A 96 13.65 -6.26 -7.56
N ARG A 97 12.68 -5.33 -7.54
CA ARG A 97 11.97 -4.99 -6.31
C ARG A 97 10.95 -6.06 -5.98
N VAL A 98 11.02 -6.56 -4.75
CA VAL A 98 10.09 -7.56 -4.22
C VAL A 98 8.97 -6.91 -3.41
N TRP A 99 7.82 -7.56 -3.44
CA TRP A 99 6.60 -7.12 -2.76
C TRP A 99 6.00 -8.28 -1.96
N PRO A 100 5.30 -7.99 -0.85
CA PRO A 100 4.71 -9.03 -0.02
C PRO A 100 3.57 -9.74 -0.77
N VAL A 101 3.61 -11.07 -0.74
CA VAL A 101 2.49 -11.93 -1.08
C VAL A 101 1.70 -12.19 0.20
N VAL A 102 0.41 -11.86 0.18
CA VAL A 102 -0.48 -12.01 1.34
C VAL A 102 -1.56 -13.03 1.01
N ARG A 103 -1.66 -14.06 1.84
CA ARG A 103 -2.80 -14.98 1.86
C ARG A 103 -3.85 -14.49 2.83
N PHE A 104 -5.00 -14.10 2.30
CA PHE A 104 -6.14 -13.61 3.06
C PHE A 104 -6.97 -14.76 3.65
N THR A 105 -7.75 -14.46 4.68
CA THR A 105 -8.62 -15.44 5.35
C THR A 105 -9.72 -16.00 4.44
N ASN A 106 -10.07 -15.30 3.35
CA ASN A 106 -10.97 -15.78 2.30
C ASN A 106 -10.29 -16.76 1.32
N GLY A 107 -9.04 -17.18 1.57
CA GLY A 107 -8.29 -18.13 0.75
C GLY A 107 -7.56 -17.51 -0.43
N ARG A 108 -7.71 -16.20 -0.69
CA ARG A 108 -7.07 -15.53 -1.83
C ARG A 108 -5.64 -15.14 -1.52
N THR A 109 -4.75 -15.37 -2.48
CA THR A 109 -3.34 -14.98 -2.40
C THR A 109 -3.05 -13.88 -3.40
N ILE A 110 -2.55 -12.75 -2.91
CA ILE A 110 -2.36 -11.53 -3.71
C ILE A 110 -0.97 -10.95 -3.48
N LEU A 111 -0.32 -10.51 -4.57
CA LEU A 111 0.86 -9.66 -4.53
C LEU A 111 0.43 -8.21 -4.23
N CYS A 112 0.81 -7.68 -3.06
CA CYS A 112 0.47 -6.32 -2.67
C CYS A 112 1.55 -5.33 -3.15
N ILE A 113 1.28 -4.60 -4.23
CA ILE A 113 2.16 -3.57 -4.79
C ILE A 113 1.87 -2.17 -4.20
N PRO A 114 2.79 -1.19 -4.36
CA PRO A 114 2.53 0.21 -4.01
C PRO A 114 1.32 0.79 -4.70
N LEU A 115 0.58 1.61 -3.95
CA LEU A 115 -0.52 2.42 -4.42
C LEU A 115 -0.42 3.83 -3.87
N GLU A 116 -1.05 4.75 -4.60
CA GLU A 116 -1.13 6.14 -4.22
C GLU A 116 -2.11 6.33 -3.04
N PHE A 117 -1.65 7.09 -2.06
CA PHE A 117 -2.43 7.67 -0.98
C PHE A 117 -2.43 9.18 -1.17
N SER A 118 -3.61 9.79 -1.20
CA SER A 118 -3.77 11.24 -1.27
C SER A 118 -4.54 11.76 -0.06
N VAL A 119 -4.25 13.01 0.32
CA VAL A 119 -5.03 13.80 1.26
C VAL A 119 -5.65 14.93 0.47
N ASN A 120 -6.97 15.02 0.51
CA ASN A 120 -7.73 16.03 -0.19
C ASN A 120 -8.34 17.01 0.82
N SER A 121 -8.41 18.29 0.43
CA SER A 121 -9.14 19.31 1.15
C SER A 121 -10.66 19.05 1.09
N PRO A 122 -11.48 19.72 1.92
CA PRO A 122 -12.94 19.68 1.81
C PRO A 122 -13.48 20.15 0.45
N SER A 123 -12.72 20.98 -0.27
CA SER A 123 -13.03 21.42 -1.64
C SER A 123 -12.63 20.42 -2.73
N GLY A 124 -12.03 19.28 -2.36
CA GLY A 124 -11.60 18.23 -3.28
C GLY A 124 -10.22 18.46 -3.92
N ILE A 125 -9.50 19.51 -3.49
CA ILE A 125 -8.14 19.80 -3.98
C ILE A 125 -7.16 18.85 -3.28
N MET A 126 -6.28 18.21 -4.05
CA MET A 126 -5.26 17.32 -3.49
C MET A 126 -4.13 18.15 -2.86
N GLU A 127 -3.98 18.03 -1.54
CA GLU A 127 -3.02 18.79 -0.72
C GLU A 127 -1.69 18.04 -0.55
N ALA A 128 -1.74 16.70 -0.56
CA ALA A 128 -0.56 15.85 -0.47
C ALA A 128 -0.82 14.47 -1.08
N ARG A 129 0.22 13.84 -1.64
CA ARG A 129 0.18 12.44 -2.06
C ARG A 129 1.47 11.67 -1.77
N ARG A 130 1.36 10.36 -1.55
CA ARG A 130 2.47 9.42 -1.30
C ARG A 130 2.18 8.06 -1.93
N ASP A 131 3.13 7.51 -2.68
CA ASP A 131 3.08 6.13 -3.13
C ASP A 131 3.65 5.21 -2.06
N GLN A 132 2.90 4.16 -1.71
CA GLN A 132 3.35 3.22 -0.72
C GLN A 132 2.73 1.84 -0.92
N VAL A 133 3.52 0.79 -0.69
CA VAL A 133 2.99 -0.59 -0.55
C VAL A 133 1.86 -0.53 0.44
N ARG A 134 0.64 -0.92 0.04
CA ARG A 134 -0.47 -1.01 0.97
C ARG A 134 -0.02 -1.85 2.16
N PRO A 135 0.16 -1.28 3.37
CA PRO A 135 0.14 -2.09 4.54
C PRO A 135 -1.32 -2.35 4.81
N CYS A 136 -1.63 -3.61 4.67
CA CYS A 136 -2.47 -4.21 5.65
C CYS A 136 -1.93 -3.83 7.07
N ARG A 137 -2.67 -3.07 7.91
CA ARG A 137 -2.31 -2.69 9.29
C ARG A 137 -1.77 -3.93 10.00
N MET A 138 -0.56 -3.85 10.55
CA MET A 138 -0.06 -4.92 11.42
C MET A 138 -0.91 -4.89 12.69
N TYR A 139 -1.58 -5.98 13.03
CA TYR A 139 -2.09 -6.13 14.39
C TYR A 139 -0.88 -6.25 15.30
N ALA A 140 -0.50 -5.14 15.95
CA ALA A 140 0.56 -5.08 16.95
C ALA A 140 0.13 -5.72 18.29
N HIS A 141 -0.54 -6.86 18.26
CA HIS A 141 -0.77 -7.71 19.43
C HIS A 141 0.18 -8.91 19.48
N CYS A 142 1.16 -9.02 18.57
CA CYS A 142 2.27 -9.94 18.72
C CYS A 142 3.48 -9.20 19.29
N ALA A 143 3.79 -9.44 20.57
CA ALA A 143 4.88 -8.83 21.33
C ALA A 143 6.28 -8.96 20.67
N ALA A 144 6.44 -9.81 19.66
CA ALA A 144 7.72 -10.11 19.02
C ALA A 144 8.16 -9.11 17.92
N CYS A 145 7.31 -8.18 17.48
CA CYS A 145 7.68 -7.17 16.47
C CYS A 145 7.80 -5.73 17.01
N LEU A 146 7.60 -5.52 18.31
CA LEU A 146 7.64 -4.20 18.96
C LEU A 146 9.04 -3.58 19.08
N ARG A 147 10.12 -4.25 18.63
CA ARG A 147 11.49 -3.77 18.86
C ARG A 147 12.14 -2.96 17.74
N VAL A 148 11.44 -2.61 16.65
CA VAL A 148 12.12 -1.91 15.52
C VAL A 148 11.51 -0.55 15.15
N SER A 149 10.44 -0.05 15.77
CA SER A 149 9.99 1.34 15.49
C SER A 149 9.26 2.04 16.64
N PHE A 150 9.63 1.76 17.90
CA PHE A 150 9.37 2.69 19.01
C PHE A 150 10.66 3.46 19.31
N ILE A 151 11.01 4.40 18.44
CA ILE A 151 11.80 5.57 18.83
C ILE A 151 10.97 6.79 18.42
N ALA A 152 10.80 7.69 19.39
CA ALA A 152 10.07 8.96 19.35
C ALA A 152 8.56 8.89 19.68
N CYS A 153 8.27 8.65 20.96
CA CYS A 153 7.22 9.38 21.66
C CYS A 153 7.72 9.71 23.07
N LEU A 154 8.48 10.80 23.16
CA LEU A 154 8.68 11.67 24.32
C LEU A 154 8.86 13.09 23.75
#